data_AF-A0A8H6H179-F1
#
_entry.id   AF-A0A8H6H179-F1
#
_cell.length_a   1.000
_cell.length_b   1.000
_cell.length_c   1.000
_cell.angle_alpha   90.00
_cell.angle_beta   90.00
_cell.angle_gamma   90.00
#
_symmetry.space_group_name_H-M   'P 1'
#
loop_
_entity.id
_entity.type
_entity.pdbx_description
1 polymer ?
#
loop_
_entity_poly.entity_id
_entity_poly.type
_entity_poly.pdbx_seq_one_letter_code
_entity_poly.pdbx_strand_id
1 'polypeptide(L)'
;MIAFFRDRDTAGRSESEGMESTAPSTNDVDVLSSATLAVASLATPAPSLREETPHEEVEHQYLWRCFPDYVWSQRVRDTPSWVWSFGYDVEDSSGSRRWVCRRCIQNKNPKPRSFAEKGIQNANAHLFKGHGIRAPPDKTKSAAEKKAEKLKAKDQRSIAEVMKLDTRLPREQDIANSLAKGFDRKHFQRLLLEWIIEENHAFSVCEQGRLRQIFEYLNPLVKITDANITRTTIRRKVLSAYEMHKDKVIAALKQSCGLIHVSFDGWKSGNRHSLYGIACFFRDEKSQPRKLALGVPELRTRHFGHNIAAEILDVLDAYGIQDKIGYFTLDNAESNDKAMEVIGGELGFVGSRRRGRCFGHTLNLSAKALLFGHNVEAFEEQLSGEAALSEAEHTLWRRKGPVGKLHNLVVDVRRARGGTE
;
A
#
# COMPACT_ATOMS: atom_id res chain seq x y z
N MET A 1 -9.10 -10.45 -23.53
CA MET A 1 -9.11 -11.68 -22.71
C MET A 1 -7.72 -11.88 -22.12
N ILE A 2 -7.51 -11.46 -20.87
CA ILE A 2 -6.30 -11.78 -20.10
C ILE A 2 -6.65 -13.07 -19.37
N ALA A 3 -6.24 -14.21 -19.92
CA ALA A 3 -6.37 -15.50 -19.25
C ALA A 3 -5.16 -15.67 -18.34
N PHE A 4 -5.38 -15.52 -17.03
CA PHE A 4 -4.48 -16.05 -16.00
C PHE A 4 -4.83 -17.52 -15.78
N PHE A 5 -4.00 -18.42 -16.30
CA PHE A 5 -3.85 -19.78 -15.79
C PHE A 5 -2.35 -20.06 -15.77
N ARG A 6 -1.78 -20.16 -14.58
CA ARG A 6 -0.40 -20.62 -14.37
C ARG A 6 -0.50 -21.81 -13.44
N ASP A 7 -0.33 -23.00 -14.02
CA ASP A 7 -0.17 -24.24 -13.28
C ASP A 7 1.16 -24.24 -12.54
N ARG A 8 1.13 -24.77 -11.32
CA ARG A 8 2.28 -25.01 -10.46
C ARG A 8 2.85 -26.39 -10.77
N ASP A 9 4.10 -26.44 -11.17
CA ASP A 9 4.91 -27.66 -11.09
C ASP A 9 5.96 -27.54 -9.98
N THR A 10 5.99 -28.61 -9.18
CA THR A 10 6.91 -28.92 -8.08
C THR A 10 7.99 -29.89 -8.54
N ALA A 11 9.24 -29.62 -8.17
CA ALA A 11 10.42 -30.52 -8.00
C ALA A 11 11.66 -29.76 -8.50
N GLY A 12 12.87 -29.83 -7.92
CA GLY A 12 13.44 -30.70 -6.91
C GLY A 12 14.85 -30.23 -6.53
N ARG A 13 15.43 -30.96 -5.59
CA ARG A 13 16.72 -30.76 -4.88
C ARG A 13 17.98 -30.80 -5.76
N SER A 14 19.02 -30.07 -5.32
CA SER A 14 20.40 -30.55 -5.00
C SER A 14 21.20 -29.36 -4.40
N GLU A 15 21.78 -29.41 -3.19
CA GLU A 15 23.10 -29.97 -2.84
C GLU A 15 24.23 -29.43 -3.73
N SER A 16 25.44 -29.03 -3.29
CA SER A 16 26.10 -28.65 -2.03
C SER A 16 27.59 -28.41 -2.40
N GLU A 17 28.40 -27.93 -1.45
CA GLU A 17 29.88 -27.84 -1.47
C GLU A 17 30.46 -26.67 -2.29
N GLY A 18 31.41 -25.85 -1.83
CA GLY A 18 32.61 -25.98 -0.97
C GLY A 18 33.65 -25.07 -1.69
N MET A 19 34.65 -24.40 -1.15
CA MET A 19 35.44 -24.48 0.07
C MET A 19 36.43 -23.29 -0.01
N GLU A 20 36.90 -22.79 1.15
CA GLU A 20 38.22 -22.14 1.41
C GLU A 20 38.70 -20.95 0.54
N SER A 21 39.54 -19.99 0.95
CA SER A 21 40.29 -19.61 2.15
C SER A 21 41.28 -18.54 1.65
N THR A 22 41.57 -17.50 2.45
CA THR A 22 42.90 -16.87 2.67
C THR A 22 42.83 -15.34 2.81
N ALA A 23 43.19 -14.88 4.00
CA ALA A 23 43.79 -13.57 4.30
C ALA A 23 45.32 -13.84 4.52
N PRO A 24 46.26 -12.87 4.68
CA PRO A 24 46.14 -11.72 5.62
C PRO A 24 46.97 -10.45 5.25
N SER A 25 47.16 -9.61 6.28
CA SER A 25 48.17 -8.53 6.49
C SER A 25 47.61 -7.08 6.41
N THR A 26 47.24 -6.48 7.54
CA THR A 26 48.02 -5.66 8.52
C THR A 26 48.29 -4.23 8.07
N ASN A 27 47.75 -3.24 8.81
CA ASN A 27 48.55 -2.30 9.59
C ASN A 27 47.66 -1.31 10.38
N ASP A 28 48.16 -1.01 11.57
CA ASP A 28 47.69 -0.11 12.62
C ASP A 28 47.40 1.34 12.14
N VAL A 29 46.59 2.11 12.88
CA VAL A 29 47.05 3.12 13.87
C VAL A 29 45.88 3.62 14.74
N ASP A 30 46.17 3.76 16.03
CA ASP A 30 45.41 4.45 17.08
C ASP A 30 44.99 5.91 16.76
N VAL A 31 43.96 6.41 17.46
CA VAL A 31 44.08 7.46 18.50
C VAL A 31 42.70 8.07 18.82
N LEU A 32 42.37 8.03 20.12
CA LEU A 32 41.28 8.74 20.80
C LEU A 32 41.40 10.28 20.65
N SER A 33 40.28 11.00 20.68
CA SER A 33 40.11 12.05 21.70
C SER A 33 38.67 12.56 21.82
N SER A 34 38.19 12.52 23.05
CA SER A 34 37.02 13.20 23.59
C SER A 34 37.21 14.72 23.65
N ALA A 35 36.12 15.48 23.55
CA ALA A 35 36.07 16.84 24.07
C ALA A 35 34.75 17.07 24.82
N THR A 36 34.91 17.31 26.12
CA THR A 36 33.91 17.54 27.14
C THR A 36 33.51 19.02 27.21
N LEU A 37 32.29 19.23 27.69
CA LEU A 37 31.64 20.47 28.14
C LEU A 37 32.54 21.61 28.66
N ALA A 38 32.17 22.84 28.30
CA ALA A 38 32.46 24.03 29.09
C ALA A 38 31.14 24.69 29.53
N VAL A 39 30.99 24.80 30.85
CA VAL A 39 29.97 25.57 31.57
C VAL A 39 30.50 26.99 31.72
N ALA A 40 29.66 27.99 31.44
CA ALA A 40 29.88 29.36 31.91
C ALA A 40 28.56 29.90 32.48
N SER A 41 28.62 30.33 33.74
CA SER A 41 27.54 30.88 34.53
C SER A 41 27.64 32.41 34.58
N LEU A 42 26.48 33.05 34.86
CA LEU A 42 26.24 34.35 35.50
C LEU A 42 25.51 35.38 34.63
N ALA A 43 24.21 35.58 34.91
CA ALA A 43 23.70 36.79 35.60
C ALA A 43 22.16 36.84 35.51
N THR A 44 21.52 37.13 36.64
CA THR A 44 20.08 37.32 36.83
C THR A 44 19.63 38.71 36.37
N PRO A 45 18.41 38.86 35.80
CA PRO A 45 17.61 40.07 36.05
C PRO A 45 16.22 39.75 36.64
N ALA A 46 15.69 40.78 37.31
CA ALA A 46 14.48 40.84 38.14
C ALA A 46 13.15 40.71 37.33
N PRO A 47 11.97 40.62 37.99
CA PRO A 47 10.76 40.06 37.42
C PRO A 47 9.96 41.06 36.58
N SER A 48 9.83 40.81 35.28
CA SER A 48 8.87 41.52 34.41
C SER A 48 7.54 40.77 34.35
N LEU A 49 6.44 41.50 34.60
CA LEU A 49 5.07 41.11 34.26
C LEU A 49 5.03 40.61 32.81
N ARG A 50 4.53 39.38 32.60
CA ARG A 50 4.43 38.79 31.25
C ARG A 50 3.25 39.43 30.51
N GLU A 51 3.53 40.13 29.42
CA GLU A 51 2.53 40.40 28.39
C GLU A 51 2.16 39.07 27.70
N GLU A 52 0.87 38.70 27.73
CA GLU A 52 0.37 37.49 27.07
C GLU A 52 0.39 37.67 25.55
N THR A 53 0.88 36.67 24.82
CA THR A 53 0.90 36.73 23.36
C THR A 53 -0.50 36.42 22.78
N PRO A 54 -0.87 36.94 21.59
CA PRO A 54 -2.19 36.71 20.98
C PRO A 54 -2.56 35.24 20.79
N HIS A 55 -1.56 34.36 20.72
CA HIS A 55 -1.74 32.91 20.59
C HIS A 55 -2.14 32.23 21.92
N GLU A 56 -1.64 32.74 23.05
CA GLU A 56 -1.94 32.20 24.38
C GLU A 56 -3.37 32.55 24.82
N GLU A 57 -3.85 33.73 24.44
CA GLU A 57 -5.22 34.18 24.73
C GLU A 57 -6.29 33.27 24.09
N VAL A 58 -6.06 32.83 22.84
CA VAL A 58 -6.95 31.89 22.13
C VAL A 58 -6.91 30.49 22.76
N GLU A 59 -5.73 30.03 23.21
CA GLU A 59 -5.59 28.75 23.93
C GLU A 59 -6.34 28.77 25.27
N HIS A 60 -6.23 29.87 26.02
CA HIS A 60 -6.89 30.05 27.32
C HIS A 60 -8.41 30.15 27.17
N GLN A 61 -8.92 30.84 26.14
CA GLN A 61 -10.36 30.85 25.84
C GLN A 61 -10.91 29.44 25.58
N TYR A 62 -10.17 28.60 24.84
CA TYR A 62 -10.57 27.22 24.60
C TYR A 62 -10.50 26.36 25.87
N LEU A 63 -9.49 26.56 26.71
CA LEU A 63 -9.37 25.89 28.02
C LEU A 63 -10.60 26.15 28.89
N TRP A 64 -11.00 27.41 29.06
CA TRP A 64 -12.15 27.79 29.90
C TRP A 64 -13.48 27.35 29.31
N ARG A 65 -13.59 27.24 27.99
CA ARG A 65 -14.77 26.62 27.36
C ARG A 65 -14.90 25.13 27.72
N CYS A 66 -13.79 24.42 27.84
CA CYS A 66 -13.77 23.00 28.20
C CYS A 66 -13.90 22.77 29.72
N PHE A 67 -13.49 23.76 30.54
CA PHE A 67 -13.50 23.68 32.01
C PHE A 67 -14.05 24.99 32.61
N PRO A 68 -15.38 25.24 32.51
CA PRO A 68 -15.99 26.52 32.89
C PRO A 68 -16.00 26.78 34.40
N ASP A 69 -16.04 25.73 35.23
CA ASP A 69 -16.11 25.84 36.69
C ASP A 69 -14.73 25.92 37.37
N TYR A 70 -13.67 26.11 36.58
CA TYR A 70 -12.29 26.09 37.02
C TYR A 70 -11.62 27.45 36.79
N VAL A 71 -10.68 27.78 37.66
CA VAL A 71 -9.83 28.98 37.56
C VAL A 71 -8.36 28.57 37.64
N TRP A 72 -7.45 29.49 37.33
CA TRP A 72 -6.03 29.27 37.55
C TRP A 72 -5.75 28.97 39.03
N SER A 73 -5.01 27.90 39.32
CA SER A 73 -4.64 27.63 40.71
C SER A 73 -3.69 28.71 41.24
N GLN A 74 -3.87 29.11 42.49
CA GLN A 74 -2.98 30.10 43.14
C GLN A 74 -1.62 29.50 43.53
N ARG A 75 -1.46 28.16 43.42
CA ARG A 75 -0.28 27.40 43.85
C ARG A 75 0.66 26.99 42.72
N VAL A 76 0.61 27.67 41.58
CA VAL A 76 1.40 27.38 40.36
C VAL A 76 2.91 27.21 40.62
N ARG A 77 3.45 27.83 41.67
CA ARG A 77 4.89 27.78 42.01
C ARG A 77 5.34 26.58 42.86
N ASP A 78 4.41 25.78 43.40
CA ASP A 78 4.70 24.68 44.35
C ASP A 78 4.65 23.28 43.72
N THR A 79 4.75 23.14 42.40
CA THR A 79 4.57 21.84 41.71
C THR A 79 5.91 21.24 41.21
N PRO A 80 6.57 20.35 41.98
CA PRO A 80 7.94 19.91 41.68
C PRO A 80 8.08 18.90 40.52
N SER A 81 6.98 18.45 39.91
CA SER A 81 7.03 17.44 38.85
C SER A 81 7.22 18.08 37.47
N TRP A 82 8.14 17.53 36.67
CA TRP A 82 8.43 18.00 35.32
C TRP A 82 7.19 18.01 34.39
N VAL A 83 6.21 17.15 34.69
CA VAL A 83 4.95 17.01 33.95
C VAL A 83 4.15 18.33 33.91
N TRP A 84 4.32 19.19 34.93
CA TRP A 84 3.67 20.50 35.01
C TRP A 84 4.15 21.48 33.94
N SER A 85 5.34 21.29 33.36
CA SER A 85 5.78 22.08 32.20
C SER A 85 4.92 21.86 30.94
N PHE A 86 4.14 20.78 30.89
CA PHE A 86 3.29 20.40 29.76
C PHE A 86 1.78 20.47 30.05
N GLY A 87 1.39 21.08 31.17
CA GLY A 87 -0.03 21.24 31.49
C GLY A 87 -0.35 22.49 32.28
N TYR A 88 -1.63 22.84 32.21
CA TYR A 88 -2.25 23.95 32.92
C TYR A 88 -2.68 23.47 34.32
N ASP A 89 -2.38 24.28 35.34
CA ASP A 89 -2.79 24.04 36.73
C ASP A 89 -4.08 24.80 37.02
N VAL A 90 -5.16 24.05 37.17
CA VAL A 90 -6.51 24.61 37.33
C VAL A 90 -7.15 24.06 38.61
N GLU A 91 -8.00 24.87 39.23
CA GLU A 91 -8.63 24.59 40.52
C GLU A 91 -10.11 24.94 40.46
N ASP A 92 -10.96 24.10 41.03
CA ASP A 92 -12.41 24.38 41.14
C ASP A 92 -12.76 25.16 42.42
N SER A 93 -14.01 25.57 42.55
CA SER A 93 -14.54 26.28 43.72
C SER A 93 -14.45 25.49 45.03
N SER A 94 -14.24 24.16 44.97
CA SER A 94 -14.06 23.28 46.12
C SER A 94 -12.59 23.12 46.54
N GLY A 95 -11.65 23.74 45.81
CA GLY A 95 -10.21 23.62 46.04
C GLY A 95 -9.59 22.36 45.43
N SER A 96 -10.29 21.67 44.52
CA SER A 96 -9.81 20.47 43.85
C SER A 96 -8.90 20.83 42.68
N ARG A 97 -7.61 20.56 42.83
CA ARG A 97 -6.59 20.88 41.82
C ARG A 97 -6.44 19.80 40.77
N ARG A 98 -6.33 20.22 39.50
CA ARG A 98 -6.18 19.35 38.34
C ARG A 98 -5.12 19.85 37.38
N TRP A 99 -4.39 18.90 36.81
CA TRP A 99 -3.51 19.09 35.67
C TRP A 99 -4.30 18.89 34.38
N VAL A 100 -4.28 19.87 33.47
CA VAL A 100 -4.91 19.78 32.13
C VAL A 100 -3.82 19.80 31.06
N CYS A 101 -3.84 18.86 30.10
CA CYS A 101 -2.79 18.78 29.10
C CYS A 101 -2.80 19.97 28.12
N ARG A 102 -1.70 20.76 28.08
CA ARG A 102 -1.55 21.91 27.18
C ARG A 102 -1.61 21.51 25.71
N ARG A 103 -0.99 20.38 25.34
CA ARG A 103 -0.99 19.89 23.95
C ARG A 103 -2.37 19.44 23.46
N CYS A 104 -3.22 18.93 24.35
CA CYS A 104 -4.61 18.61 24.01
C CYS A 104 -5.43 19.89 23.72
N ILE A 105 -5.17 20.97 24.46
CA ILE A 105 -5.81 22.28 24.26
C ILE A 105 -5.34 22.92 22.95
N GLN A 106 -4.04 22.92 22.69
CA GLN A 106 -3.45 23.40 21.42
C GLN A 106 -4.03 22.68 20.19
N ASN A 107 -4.21 21.37 20.29
CA ASN A 107 -4.77 20.56 19.20
C ASN A 107 -6.31 20.63 19.11
N LYS A 108 -6.97 21.47 19.91
CA LYS A 108 -8.45 21.60 19.99
C LYS A 108 -9.15 20.24 20.16
N ASN A 109 -8.61 19.39 21.03
CA ASN A 109 -9.17 18.07 21.28
C ASN A 109 -10.56 18.19 21.95
N PRO A 110 -11.63 17.57 21.42
CA PRO A 110 -12.99 17.69 21.96
C PRO A 110 -13.13 17.29 23.44
N LYS A 111 -12.24 16.43 23.95
CA LYS A 111 -12.17 16.04 25.37
C LYS A 111 -10.72 16.10 25.85
N PRO A 112 -10.22 17.30 26.23
CA PRO A 112 -8.87 17.44 26.74
C PRO A 112 -8.68 16.58 27.99
N ARG A 113 -7.56 15.86 28.07
CA ARG A 113 -7.29 15.00 29.21
C ARG A 113 -6.89 15.83 30.42
N SER A 114 -7.60 15.64 31.53
CA SER A 114 -7.28 16.22 32.84
C SER A 114 -7.13 15.13 33.89
N PHE A 115 -6.20 15.33 34.82
CA PHE A 115 -5.91 14.41 35.91
C PHE A 115 -5.84 15.19 37.22
N ALA A 116 -6.27 14.59 38.34
CA ALA A 116 -6.10 15.20 39.65
C ALA A 116 -4.61 15.41 39.98
N GLU A 117 -4.28 16.42 40.78
CA GLU A 117 -2.90 16.73 41.21
C GLU A 117 -2.16 15.48 41.75
N LYS A 118 -2.81 14.70 42.62
CA LYS A 118 -2.27 13.46 43.20
C LYS A 118 -2.06 12.34 42.17
N GLY A 119 -2.64 12.47 40.97
CA GLY A 119 -2.61 11.50 39.88
C GLY A 119 -1.60 11.81 38.78
N ILE A 120 -0.52 12.56 39.06
CA ILE A 120 0.43 13.06 38.04
C ILE A 120 1.13 11.95 37.24
N GLN A 121 1.19 10.71 37.74
CA GLN A 121 1.69 9.56 36.99
C GLN A 121 0.82 9.22 35.77
N ASN A 122 -0.49 9.47 35.84
CA ASN A 122 -1.41 9.27 34.73
C ASN A 122 -1.22 10.35 33.66
N ALA A 123 -0.94 11.59 34.07
CA ALA A 123 -0.56 12.67 33.16
C ALA A 123 0.74 12.33 32.40
N ASN A 124 1.75 11.81 33.10
CA ASN A 124 2.99 11.33 32.48
C ASN A 124 2.73 10.19 31.46
N ALA A 125 1.91 9.20 31.81
CA ALA A 125 1.53 8.12 30.90
C ALA A 125 0.76 8.64 29.66
N HIS A 126 -0.07 9.67 29.83
CA HIS A 126 -0.78 10.33 28.74
C HIS A 126 0.17 11.12 27.83
N LEU A 127 1.13 11.87 28.38
CA LEU A 127 2.15 12.57 27.58
C LEU A 127 2.93 11.60 26.68
N PHE A 128 3.32 10.45 27.22
CA PHE A 128 4.00 9.40 26.45
C PHE A 128 3.08 8.77 25.38
N LYS A 129 1.89 8.30 25.75
CA LYS A 129 0.99 7.58 24.83
C LYS A 129 0.30 8.47 23.80
N GLY A 130 -0.15 9.64 24.22
CA GLY A 130 -0.97 10.55 23.42
C GLY A 130 -0.15 11.55 22.60
N HIS A 131 1.05 11.91 23.08
CA HIS A 131 1.85 12.97 22.46
C HIS A 131 3.30 12.56 22.18
N GLY A 132 3.72 11.34 22.55
CA GLY A 132 5.09 10.86 22.30
C GLY A 132 6.18 11.56 23.12
N ILE A 133 5.79 12.35 24.12
CA ILE A 133 6.72 13.11 24.97
C ILE A 133 7.30 12.15 26.02
N ARG A 134 8.63 12.05 26.05
CA ARG A 134 9.38 11.18 26.97
C ARG A 134 9.82 11.94 28.21
N ALA A 135 10.04 11.21 29.30
CA ALA A 135 10.60 11.82 30.50
C ALA A 135 12.07 12.20 30.25
N PRO A 136 12.54 13.37 30.74
CA PRO A 136 13.95 13.71 30.74
C PRO A 136 14.79 12.65 31.49
N PRO A 137 16.11 12.53 31.19
CA PRO A 137 16.97 11.45 31.69
C PRO A 137 16.91 11.23 33.22
N ASP A 138 16.87 12.33 33.98
CA ASP A 138 16.90 12.31 35.45
C ASP A 138 15.51 12.39 36.10
N LYS A 139 14.44 12.21 35.33
CA LYS A 139 13.06 12.37 35.80
C LYS A 139 12.29 11.05 35.75
N THR A 140 11.23 10.99 36.56
CA THR A 140 10.40 9.79 36.69
C THR A 140 9.73 9.44 35.36
N LYS A 141 10.09 8.28 34.79
CA LYS A 141 9.45 7.67 33.61
C LYS A 141 8.08 7.09 33.96
N SER A 142 7.13 7.16 33.02
CA SER A 142 5.83 6.52 33.19
C SER A 142 5.94 4.99 33.14
N ALA A 143 4.98 4.27 33.75
CA ALA A 143 4.92 2.80 33.63
C ALA A 143 4.78 2.33 32.17
N ALA A 144 4.09 3.13 31.34
CA ALA A 144 3.93 2.86 29.91
C ALA A 144 5.26 2.98 29.15
N GLU A 145 6.06 3.99 29.46
CA GLU A 145 7.39 4.20 28.90
C GLU A 145 8.35 3.08 29.34
N LYS A 146 8.41 2.77 30.63
CA LYS A 146 9.23 1.65 31.16
C LYS A 146 8.87 0.31 30.53
N LYS A 147 7.57 0.05 30.29
CA LYS A 147 7.12 -1.17 29.61
C LYS A 147 7.56 -1.21 28.14
N ALA A 148 7.47 -0.08 27.44
CA ALA A 148 7.93 0.04 26.04
C ALA A 148 9.45 -0.13 25.92
N GLU A 149 10.22 0.42 26.85
CA GLU A 149 11.68 0.24 26.92
C GLU A 149 12.06 -1.22 27.19
N LYS A 150 11.41 -1.88 28.16
CA LYS A 150 11.64 -3.31 28.44
C LYS A 150 11.28 -4.23 27.27
N LEU A 151 10.21 -3.93 26.54
CA LEU A 151 9.83 -4.68 25.34
C LEU A 151 10.88 -4.53 24.23
N LYS A 152 11.41 -3.33 24.02
CA LYS A 152 12.52 -3.10 23.08
C LYS A 152 13.81 -3.81 23.49
N ALA A 153 14.17 -3.76 24.78
CA ALA A 153 15.37 -4.41 25.28
C ALA A 153 15.32 -5.95 25.17
N LYS A 154 14.14 -6.57 25.30
CA LYS A 154 13.99 -8.03 25.17
C LYS A 154 14.10 -8.53 23.72
N ASP A 155 13.86 -7.66 22.74
CA ASP A 155 13.86 -7.99 21.30
C ASP A 155 15.23 -7.73 20.63
N GLN A 156 16.17 -7.11 21.34
CA GLN A 156 17.52 -6.77 20.86
C GLN A 156 18.58 -7.81 21.21
N ARG A 157 18.29 -9.11 21.03
CA ARG A 157 19.34 -10.13 21.18
C ARG A 157 20.33 -10.01 20.02
N SER A 158 21.63 -10.02 20.31
CA SER A 158 22.65 -10.04 19.27
C SER A 158 22.69 -11.40 18.56
N ILE A 159 23.25 -11.43 17.33
CA ILE A 159 23.45 -12.68 16.61
C ILE A 159 24.42 -13.61 17.37
N ALA A 160 25.40 -13.03 18.07
CA ALA A 160 26.32 -13.75 18.94
C ALA A 160 25.57 -14.47 20.07
N GLU A 161 24.66 -13.80 20.77
CA GLU A 161 23.83 -14.44 21.81
C GLU A 161 22.94 -15.55 21.25
N VAL A 162 22.31 -15.35 20.09
CA VAL A 162 21.44 -16.36 19.46
C VAL A 162 22.24 -17.60 19.08
N MET A 163 23.46 -17.41 18.58
CA MET A 163 24.37 -18.49 18.19
C MET A 163 25.24 -19.00 19.35
N LYS A 164 25.09 -18.45 20.57
CA LYS A 164 25.88 -18.76 21.77
C LYS A 164 27.40 -18.59 21.56
N LEU A 165 27.80 -17.54 20.85
CA LEU A 165 29.19 -17.17 20.59
C LEU A 165 29.72 -16.23 21.68
N ASP A 166 30.92 -16.49 22.18
CA ASP A 166 31.68 -15.65 23.09
C ASP A 166 32.53 -14.64 22.30
N THR A 167 32.04 -13.40 22.24
CA THR A 167 32.70 -12.27 21.56
C THR A 167 34.05 -11.89 22.15
N ARG A 168 34.45 -12.43 23.30
CA ARG A 168 35.80 -12.23 23.88
C ARG A 168 36.86 -13.11 23.21
N LEU A 169 36.43 -14.17 22.52
CA LEU A 169 37.33 -15.04 21.75
C LEU A 169 37.42 -14.50 20.32
N PRO A 170 38.62 -14.14 19.80
CA PRO A 170 38.76 -13.53 18.47
C PRO A 170 38.09 -14.33 17.36
N ARG A 171 38.24 -15.66 17.39
CA ARG A 171 37.63 -16.56 16.41
C ARG A 171 36.09 -16.50 16.41
N GLU A 172 35.45 -16.45 17.57
CA GLU A 172 33.99 -16.44 17.67
C GLU A 172 33.41 -15.04 17.37
N GLN A 173 34.16 -13.99 17.71
CA GLN A 173 33.88 -12.63 17.25
C GLN A 173 33.89 -12.52 15.72
N ASP A 174 34.88 -13.12 15.06
CA ASP A 174 34.96 -13.15 13.60
C ASP A 174 33.78 -13.89 12.96
N ILE A 175 33.37 -15.02 13.56
CA ILE A 175 32.16 -15.76 13.11
C ILE A 175 30.91 -14.88 13.25
N ALA A 176 30.72 -14.22 14.38
CA ALA A 176 29.58 -13.33 14.60
C ALA A 176 29.56 -12.15 13.59
N ASN A 177 30.71 -11.54 13.33
CA ASN A 177 30.87 -10.47 12.34
C ASN A 177 30.57 -10.95 10.92
N SER A 178 31.04 -12.15 10.56
CA SER A 178 30.78 -12.76 9.26
C SER A 178 29.29 -13.03 9.05
N LEU A 179 28.61 -13.61 10.06
CA LEU A 179 27.17 -13.84 10.03
C LEU A 179 26.39 -12.52 9.86
N ALA A 180 26.74 -11.48 10.62
CA ALA A 180 26.12 -10.17 10.50
C ALA A 180 26.31 -9.54 9.11
N LYS A 181 27.52 -9.67 8.54
CA LYS A 181 27.86 -9.16 7.20
C LYS A 181 27.16 -9.95 6.09
N GLY A 182 26.88 -11.23 6.30
CA GLY A 182 26.22 -12.11 5.34
C GLY A 182 24.74 -11.81 5.11
N PHE A 183 24.11 -10.94 5.91
CA PHE A 183 22.70 -10.58 5.74
C PHE A 183 22.51 -9.10 5.39
N ASP A 184 22.09 -8.82 4.16
CA ASP A 184 21.64 -7.50 3.77
C ASP A 184 20.11 -7.37 3.90
N ARG A 185 19.69 -6.61 4.92
CA ARG A 185 18.29 -6.25 5.16
C ARG A 185 17.62 -5.64 3.94
N LYS A 186 18.28 -4.73 3.21
CA LYS A 186 17.67 -4.05 2.05
C LYS A 186 17.49 -5.02 0.90
N HIS A 187 18.44 -5.91 0.67
CA HIS A 187 18.34 -6.95 -0.35
C HIS A 187 17.21 -7.94 -0.03
N PHE A 188 17.13 -8.43 1.22
CA PHE A 188 16.02 -9.27 1.68
C PHE A 188 14.65 -8.61 1.44
N GLN A 189 14.50 -7.34 1.82
CA GLN A 189 13.25 -6.60 1.60
C GLN A 189 12.91 -6.41 0.12
N ARG A 190 13.92 -6.35 -0.75
CA ARG A 190 13.74 -6.23 -2.20
C ARG A 190 13.25 -7.54 -2.79
N LEU A 191 13.88 -8.67 -2.44
CA LEU A 191 13.44 -10.00 -2.88
C LEU A 191 11.99 -10.29 -2.45
N LEU A 192 11.64 -9.94 -1.20
CA LEU A 192 10.26 -10.10 -0.72
C LEU A 192 9.27 -9.20 -1.49
N LEU A 193 9.68 -7.99 -1.86
CA LEU A 193 8.87 -7.08 -2.67
C LEU A 193 8.68 -7.61 -4.10
N GLU A 194 9.75 -8.05 -4.75
CA GLU A 194 9.75 -8.62 -6.10
C GLU A 194 8.85 -9.86 -6.15
N TRP A 195 9.01 -10.80 -5.21
CA TRP A 195 8.14 -11.97 -5.11
C TRP A 195 6.65 -11.61 -4.96
N ILE A 196 6.32 -10.62 -4.11
CA ILE A 196 4.94 -10.17 -3.95
C ILE A 196 4.36 -9.62 -5.25
N ILE A 197 5.16 -8.87 -6.01
CA ILE A 197 4.74 -8.24 -7.27
C ILE A 197 4.60 -9.31 -8.38
N GLU A 198 5.62 -10.14 -8.56
CA GLU A 198 5.69 -11.13 -9.65
C GLU A 198 4.62 -12.22 -9.52
N GLU A 199 4.37 -12.69 -8.30
CA GLU A 199 3.36 -13.71 -8.01
C GLU A 199 1.98 -13.11 -7.66
N ASN A 200 1.83 -11.78 -7.80
CA ASN A 200 0.60 -11.04 -7.54
C ASN A 200 -0.04 -11.37 -6.18
N HIS A 201 0.78 -11.44 -5.14
CA HIS A 201 0.32 -11.73 -3.79
C HIS A 201 -0.31 -10.51 -3.11
N ALA A 202 -1.26 -10.75 -2.21
CA ALA A 202 -1.77 -9.70 -1.34
C ALA A 202 -0.66 -9.11 -0.49
N PHE A 203 -0.61 -7.78 -0.32
CA PHE A 203 0.44 -7.12 0.45
C PHE A 203 0.51 -7.56 1.92
N SER A 204 -0.59 -8.09 2.47
CA SER A 204 -0.63 -8.67 3.82
C SER A 204 0.12 -10.00 3.95
N VAL A 205 0.53 -10.64 2.86
CA VAL A 205 1.27 -11.91 2.90
C VAL A 205 2.56 -11.80 3.73
N CYS A 206 3.25 -10.65 3.64
CA CYS A 206 4.47 -10.38 4.43
C CYS A 206 4.22 -10.24 5.93
N GLU A 207 2.96 -10.12 6.36
CA GLU A 207 2.55 -10.02 7.76
C GLU A 207 2.10 -11.36 8.35
N GLN A 208 2.03 -12.41 7.52
CA GLN A 208 1.63 -13.74 7.98
C GLN A 208 2.65 -14.31 8.97
N GLY A 209 2.17 -14.70 10.16
CA GLY A 209 3.03 -15.21 11.24
C GLY A 209 3.84 -16.44 10.84
N ARG A 210 3.24 -17.39 10.10
CA ARG A 210 3.95 -18.60 9.63
C ARG A 210 5.09 -18.26 8.67
N LEU A 211 4.88 -17.34 7.74
CA LEU A 211 5.93 -16.91 6.81
C LEU A 211 7.09 -16.24 7.56
N ARG A 212 6.77 -15.36 8.51
CA ARG A 212 7.80 -14.73 9.36
C ARG A 212 8.57 -15.75 10.19
N GLN A 213 7.90 -16.77 10.74
CA GLN A 213 8.57 -17.87 11.44
C GLN A 213 9.52 -18.64 10.54
N ILE A 214 9.15 -18.89 9.28
CA ILE A 214 10.06 -19.52 8.30
C ILE A 214 11.29 -18.63 8.07
N PHE A 215 11.11 -17.32 7.86
CA PHE A 215 12.24 -16.40 7.69
C PHE A 215 13.14 -16.32 8.92
N GLU A 216 12.56 -16.27 10.12
CA GLU A 216 13.30 -16.27 11.39
C GLU A 216 14.06 -17.58 11.62
N TYR A 217 13.48 -18.72 11.22
CA TYR A 217 14.13 -20.03 11.28
C TYR A 217 15.32 -20.12 10.32
N LEU A 218 15.16 -19.64 9.09
CA LEU A 218 16.22 -19.64 8.08
C LEU A 218 17.35 -18.66 8.43
N ASN A 219 17.02 -17.49 8.99
CA ASN A 219 18.02 -16.54 9.44
C ASN A 219 17.49 -15.65 10.59
N PRO A 220 18.01 -15.78 11.82
CA PRO A 220 17.56 -14.98 12.97
C PRO A 220 17.85 -13.48 12.80
N LEU A 221 18.77 -13.08 11.91
CA LEU A 221 19.04 -11.67 11.60
C LEU A 221 17.81 -10.96 11.02
N VAL A 222 16.86 -11.69 10.43
CA VAL A 222 15.59 -11.11 9.97
C VAL A 222 14.84 -10.44 11.12
N LYS A 223 14.81 -11.09 12.30
CA LYS A 223 14.18 -10.52 13.49
C LYS A 223 15.07 -9.48 14.16
N ILE A 224 16.35 -9.81 14.37
CA ILE A 224 17.31 -8.95 15.08
C ILE A 224 17.43 -7.58 14.41
N THR A 225 17.41 -7.53 13.07
CA THR A 225 17.55 -6.29 12.30
C THR A 225 16.21 -5.64 11.93
N ASP A 226 15.09 -6.18 12.40
CA ASP A 226 13.73 -5.78 12.01
C ASP A 226 13.56 -5.69 10.47
N ALA A 227 14.01 -6.76 9.79
CA ALA A 227 14.00 -6.83 8.34
C ALA A 227 12.60 -7.06 7.77
N ASN A 228 11.71 -7.67 8.56
CA ASN A 228 10.31 -7.85 8.21
C ASN A 228 9.66 -6.51 7.85
N ILE A 229 8.80 -6.54 6.84
CA ILE A 229 8.06 -5.36 6.37
C ILE A 229 6.57 -5.57 6.52
N THR A 230 5.87 -4.45 6.59
CA THR A 230 4.42 -4.38 6.70
C THR A 230 3.78 -4.19 5.33
N ARG A 231 2.49 -4.49 5.20
CA ARG A 231 1.69 -4.21 4.01
C ARG A 231 1.74 -2.74 3.60
N THR A 232 1.81 -1.83 4.59
CA THR A 232 1.90 -0.39 4.37
C THR A 232 3.26 0.02 3.81
N THR A 233 4.32 -0.64 4.25
CA THR A 233 5.69 -0.43 3.75
C THR A 233 5.85 -1.01 2.35
N ILE A 234 5.31 -2.20 2.09
CA ILE A 234 5.23 -2.79 0.74
C ILE A 234 4.52 -1.82 -0.20
N ARG A 235 3.30 -1.37 0.14
CA ARG A 235 2.55 -0.42 -0.70
C ARG A 235 3.38 0.83 -1.02
N ARG A 236 4.03 1.44 -0.03
CA ARG A 236 4.88 2.62 -0.24
C ARG A 236 6.05 2.32 -1.18
N LYS A 237 6.72 1.18 -1.01
CA LYS A 237 7.83 0.75 -1.88
C LYS A 237 7.37 0.46 -3.31
N VAL A 238 6.21 -0.20 -3.48
CA VAL A 238 5.61 -0.44 -4.80
C VAL A 238 5.33 0.88 -5.51
N LEU A 239 4.68 1.84 -4.83
CA LEU A 239 4.39 3.15 -5.42
C LEU A 239 5.66 3.92 -5.79
N SER A 240 6.66 3.91 -4.91
CA SER A 240 7.96 4.54 -5.20
C SER A 240 8.68 3.87 -6.38
N ALA A 241 8.59 2.54 -6.49
CA ALA A 241 9.15 1.80 -7.62
C ALA A 241 8.39 2.12 -8.91
N TYR A 242 7.07 2.24 -8.87
CA TYR A 242 6.25 2.65 -10.01
C TYR A 242 6.69 4.02 -10.52
N GLU A 243 6.76 5.04 -9.66
CA GLU A 243 7.18 6.38 -10.09
C GLU A 243 8.60 6.38 -10.68
N MET A 244 9.54 5.65 -10.05
CA MET A 244 10.91 5.53 -10.56
C MET A 244 10.99 4.86 -11.95
N HIS A 245 10.11 3.90 -12.23
CA HIS A 245 10.11 3.19 -13.51
C HIS A 245 9.23 3.88 -14.57
N LYS A 246 8.29 4.74 -14.17
CA LYS A 246 7.40 5.46 -15.08
C LYS A 246 8.19 6.29 -16.09
N ASP A 247 9.21 7.01 -15.65
CA ASP A 247 10.07 7.82 -16.53
C ASP A 247 10.77 6.96 -17.60
N LYS A 248 11.22 5.76 -17.22
CA LYS A 248 11.85 4.81 -18.16
C LYS A 248 10.83 4.31 -19.19
N VAL A 249 9.58 4.06 -18.77
CA VAL A 249 8.50 3.68 -19.68
C VAL A 249 8.18 4.82 -20.65
N ILE A 250 8.08 6.06 -20.16
CA ILE A 250 7.86 7.24 -21.00
C ILE A 250 8.96 7.37 -22.04
N ALA A 251 10.23 7.23 -21.64
CA ALA A 251 11.37 7.26 -22.56
C ALA A 251 11.26 6.17 -23.65
N ALA A 252 10.96 4.93 -23.26
CA ALA A 252 10.81 3.82 -24.20
C ALA A 252 9.67 4.02 -25.20
N LEU A 253 8.53 4.57 -24.77
CA LEU A 253 7.40 4.87 -25.66
C LEU A 253 7.76 6.00 -26.65
N LYS A 254 8.43 7.06 -26.18
CA LYS A 254 8.89 8.16 -27.04
C LYS A 254 9.92 7.71 -28.06
N GLN A 255 10.77 6.74 -27.73
CA GLN A 255 11.76 6.14 -28.64
C GLN A 255 11.16 5.14 -29.63
N SER A 256 9.89 4.76 -29.50
CA SER A 256 9.26 3.82 -30.44
C SER A 256 9.38 4.31 -31.88
N CYS A 257 9.80 3.43 -32.79
CA CYS A 257 9.99 3.78 -34.21
C CYS A 257 8.67 3.98 -35.00
N GLY A 258 7.52 3.68 -34.39
CA GLY A 258 6.22 3.78 -35.03
C GLY A 258 5.15 4.41 -34.14
N LEU A 259 3.90 4.31 -34.59
CA LEU A 259 2.74 4.71 -33.83
C LEU A 259 2.49 3.75 -32.65
N ILE A 260 1.91 4.29 -31.60
CA ILE A 260 1.51 3.57 -30.39
C ILE A 260 0.01 3.30 -30.49
N HIS A 261 -0.35 2.03 -30.49
CA HIS A 261 -1.74 1.59 -30.52
C HIS A 261 -2.24 1.36 -29.10
N VAL A 262 -3.51 1.63 -28.84
CA VAL A 262 -4.09 1.58 -27.49
C VAL A 262 -5.27 0.63 -27.46
N SER A 263 -5.48 -0.07 -26.36
CA SER A 263 -6.74 -0.72 -26.04
C SER A 263 -7.15 -0.30 -24.64
N PHE A 264 -8.43 0.01 -24.45
CA PHE A 264 -8.98 0.15 -23.11
C PHE A 264 -10.24 -0.69 -22.97
N ASP A 265 -10.43 -1.23 -21.77
CA ASP A 265 -11.54 -2.11 -21.44
C ASP A 265 -12.11 -1.75 -20.07
N GLY A 266 -13.42 -1.65 -19.97
CA GLY A 266 -14.13 -1.21 -18.78
C GLY A 266 -14.78 -2.39 -18.05
N TRP A 267 -14.57 -2.51 -16.74
CA TRP A 267 -15.29 -3.48 -15.93
C TRP A 267 -15.71 -2.91 -14.58
N LYS A 268 -16.74 -3.51 -13.98
CA LYS A 268 -17.13 -3.23 -12.61
C LYS A 268 -16.48 -4.27 -11.70
N SER A 269 -15.67 -3.82 -10.74
CA SER A 269 -15.04 -4.69 -9.76
C SER A 269 -16.07 -5.23 -8.76
N GLY A 270 -15.74 -6.30 -8.03
CA GLY A 270 -16.63 -6.88 -7.01
C GLY A 270 -17.00 -5.92 -5.88
N ASN A 271 -16.14 -4.93 -5.60
CA ASN A 271 -16.41 -3.82 -4.68
C ASN A 271 -17.07 -2.61 -5.36
N ARG A 272 -17.68 -2.81 -6.54
CA ARG A 272 -18.50 -1.85 -7.28
C ARG A 272 -17.77 -0.62 -7.84
N HIS A 273 -16.45 -0.61 -7.88
CA HIS A 273 -15.70 0.41 -8.60
C HIS A 273 -15.77 0.14 -10.09
N SER A 274 -15.86 1.22 -10.87
CA SER A 274 -15.81 1.14 -12.32
C SER A 274 -14.38 1.42 -12.76
N LEU A 275 -13.71 0.44 -13.33
CA LEU A 275 -12.30 0.52 -13.67
C LEU A 275 -12.12 0.39 -15.17
N TYR A 276 -11.16 1.14 -15.72
CA TYR A 276 -10.77 1.04 -17.12
C TYR A 276 -9.32 0.62 -17.23
N GLY A 277 -9.05 -0.59 -17.70
CA GLY A 277 -7.69 -1.05 -17.95
C GLY A 277 -7.21 -0.53 -19.28
N ILE A 278 -6.13 0.25 -19.29
CA ILE A 278 -5.54 0.85 -20.49
C ILE A 278 -4.21 0.17 -20.77
N ALA A 279 -4.06 -0.36 -21.98
CA ALA A 279 -2.83 -0.95 -22.45
C ALA A 279 -2.40 -0.33 -23.78
N CYS A 280 -1.09 -0.24 -24.00
CA CYS A 280 -0.52 0.18 -25.26
C CYS A 280 0.30 -0.93 -25.92
N PHE A 281 0.42 -0.82 -27.23
CA PHE A 281 1.16 -1.71 -28.11
C PHE A 281 2.04 -0.87 -29.03
N PHE A 282 3.33 -1.18 -29.07
CA PHE A 282 4.30 -0.40 -29.80
C PHE A 282 5.47 -1.28 -30.24
N ARG A 283 6.35 -0.73 -31.08
CA ARG A 283 7.60 -1.38 -31.49
C ARG A 283 8.76 -0.80 -30.70
N ASP A 284 9.57 -1.65 -30.09
CA ASP A 284 10.79 -1.20 -29.41
C ASP A 284 11.91 -0.83 -30.42
N GLU A 285 13.08 -0.45 -29.89
CA GLU A 285 14.27 -0.10 -30.69
C GLU A 285 14.74 -1.24 -31.60
N LYS A 286 14.51 -2.49 -31.19
CA LYS A 286 14.80 -3.70 -31.97
C LYS A 286 13.67 -4.08 -32.91
N SER A 287 12.70 -3.18 -33.10
CA SER A 287 11.52 -3.38 -33.93
C SER A 287 10.58 -4.50 -33.46
N GLN A 288 10.71 -4.96 -32.23
CA GLN A 288 9.90 -6.05 -31.69
C GLN A 288 8.59 -5.51 -31.11
N PRO A 289 7.47 -6.21 -31.29
CA PRO A 289 6.21 -5.83 -30.67
C PRO A 289 6.29 -5.94 -29.15
N ARG A 290 5.86 -4.88 -28.47
CA ARG A 290 5.77 -4.79 -27.01
C ARG A 290 4.35 -4.42 -26.61
N LYS A 291 3.98 -4.87 -25.41
CA LYS A 291 2.71 -4.57 -24.75
C LYS A 291 3.01 -4.05 -23.35
N LEU A 292 2.39 -2.94 -22.95
CA LEU A 292 2.48 -2.38 -21.61
C LEU A 292 1.10 -1.96 -21.11
N ALA A 293 0.84 -2.14 -19.82
CA ALA A 293 -0.32 -1.52 -19.18
C ALA A 293 0.06 -0.10 -18.77
N LEU A 294 -0.70 0.90 -19.22
CA LEU A 294 -0.50 2.30 -18.89
C LEU A 294 -1.19 2.67 -17.57
N GLY A 295 -2.34 2.07 -17.29
CA GLY A 295 -3.06 2.39 -16.07
C GLY A 295 -4.37 1.64 -15.92
N VAL A 296 -4.94 1.77 -14.73
CA VAL A 296 -6.28 1.28 -14.40
C VAL A 296 -7.06 2.41 -13.70
N PRO A 297 -7.37 3.53 -14.38
CA PRO A 297 -8.18 4.60 -13.80
C PRO A 297 -9.54 4.12 -13.32
N GLU A 298 -10.02 4.75 -12.25
CA GLU A 298 -11.36 4.54 -11.71
C GLU A 298 -12.30 5.61 -12.24
N LEU A 299 -13.30 5.21 -13.01
CA LEU A 299 -14.37 6.09 -13.45
C LEU A 299 -15.38 6.29 -12.32
N ARG A 300 -15.28 7.42 -11.61
CA ARG A 300 -16.16 7.74 -10.47
C ARG A 300 -17.51 8.33 -10.87
N THR A 301 -17.60 8.83 -12.09
CA THR A 301 -18.79 9.44 -12.66
C THR A 301 -19.61 8.44 -13.47
N ARG A 302 -20.80 8.84 -13.92
CA ARG A 302 -21.63 8.02 -14.81
C ARG A 302 -20.86 7.64 -16.08
N HIS A 303 -21.08 6.41 -16.56
CA HIS A 303 -20.47 5.82 -17.76
C HIS A 303 -20.95 6.47 -19.06
N PHE A 304 -20.62 7.74 -19.26
CA PHE A 304 -20.81 8.44 -20.51
C PHE A 304 -19.48 8.49 -21.27
N GLY A 305 -19.54 8.39 -22.61
CA GLY A 305 -18.35 8.39 -23.47
C GLY A 305 -17.40 9.56 -23.23
N HIS A 306 -17.92 10.74 -22.89
CA HIS A 306 -17.11 11.92 -22.53
C HIS A 306 -16.23 11.68 -21.28
N ASN A 307 -16.79 11.05 -20.24
CA ASN A 307 -16.05 10.80 -19.01
C ASN A 307 -15.01 9.70 -19.21
N ILE A 308 -15.34 8.68 -20.02
CA ILE A 308 -14.36 7.66 -20.44
C ILE A 308 -13.22 8.35 -21.19
N ALA A 309 -13.53 9.16 -22.20
CA ALA A 309 -12.54 9.87 -22.99
C ALA A 309 -11.61 10.74 -22.13
N ALA A 310 -12.14 11.48 -21.16
CA ALA A 310 -11.34 12.29 -20.24
C ALA A 310 -10.31 11.43 -19.48
N GLU A 311 -10.73 10.34 -18.84
CA GLU A 311 -9.82 9.45 -18.12
C GLU A 311 -8.76 8.81 -19.03
N ILE A 312 -9.14 8.44 -20.27
CA ILE A 312 -8.18 7.93 -21.25
C ILE A 312 -7.16 9.01 -21.63
N LEU A 313 -7.62 10.22 -21.96
CA LEU A 313 -6.77 11.34 -22.37
C LEU A 313 -5.80 11.76 -21.27
N ASP A 314 -6.26 11.83 -20.02
CA ASP A 314 -5.41 12.12 -18.86
C ASP A 314 -4.29 11.09 -18.71
N VAL A 315 -4.58 9.81 -18.94
CA VAL A 315 -3.53 8.77 -18.94
C VAL A 315 -2.59 8.94 -20.13
N LEU A 316 -3.09 9.22 -21.33
CA LEU A 316 -2.21 9.45 -22.49
C LEU A 316 -1.29 10.67 -22.30
N ASP A 317 -1.81 11.74 -21.70
CA ASP A 317 -1.07 12.95 -21.34
C ASP A 317 -0.01 12.69 -20.27
N ALA A 318 -0.37 11.92 -19.23
CA ALA A 318 0.58 11.53 -18.18
C ALA A 318 1.78 10.72 -18.69
N TYR A 319 1.68 10.11 -19.87
CA TYR A 319 2.78 9.43 -20.56
C TYR A 319 3.41 10.26 -21.69
N GLY A 320 2.81 11.40 -22.07
CA GLY A 320 3.32 12.31 -23.11
C GLY A 320 3.46 11.64 -24.48
N ILE A 321 2.42 10.90 -24.89
CA ILE A 321 2.41 10.08 -26.12
C ILE A 321 1.30 10.47 -27.12
N GLN A 322 0.59 11.57 -26.89
CA GLN A 322 -0.59 12.00 -27.66
C GLN A 322 -0.29 12.14 -29.16
N ASP A 323 0.89 12.64 -29.50
CA ASP A 323 1.38 12.88 -30.85
C ASP A 323 1.74 11.60 -31.62
N LYS A 324 1.90 10.47 -30.91
CA LYS A 324 2.30 9.18 -31.50
C LYS A 324 1.16 8.17 -31.54
N ILE A 325 -0.07 8.57 -31.23
CA ILE A 325 -1.20 7.65 -31.16
C ILE A 325 -1.60 7.16 -32.56
N GLY A 326 -1.66 5.83 -32.69
CA GLY A 326 -2.16 5.13 -33.86
C GLY A 326 -3.64 4.77 -33.72
N TYR A 327 -3.92 3.48 -33.55
CA TYR A 327 -5.28 2.92 -33.53
C TYR A 327 -5.69 2.49 -32.13
N PHE A 328 -7.01 2.48 -31.91
CA PHE A 328 -7.64 2.00 -30.68
C PHE A 328 -8.36 0.68 -30.96
N THR A 329 -8.14 -0.34 -30.12
CA THR A 329 -8.90 -1.60 -30.19
C THR A 329 -9.82 -1.71 -28.99
N LEU A 330 -11.13 -1.60 -29.23
CA LEU A 330 -12.17 -1.53 -28.18
C LEU A 330 -13.27 -2.55 -28.46
N ASP A 331 -14.03 -2.94 -27.44
CA ASP A 331 -15.21 -3.80 -27.61
C ASP A 331 -16.34 -3.10 -28.40
N ASN A 332 -17.52 -3.73 -28.48
CA ASN A 332 -18.63 -3.19 -29.27
C ASN A 332 -19.55 -2.24 -28.49
N ALA A 333 -19.21 -1.83 -27.26
CA ALA A 333 -20.05 -0.94 -26.48
C ALA A 333 -20.30 0.41 -27.20
N GLU A 334 -21.54 0.91 -27.12
CA GLU A 334 -21.94 2.20 -27.71
C GLU A 334 -21.25 3.39 -27.02
N SER A 335 -20.97 3.27 -25.71
CA SER A 335 -20.24 4.28 -24.95
C SER A 335 -18.86 4.58 -25.56
N ASN A 336 -18.24 3.57 -26.16
CA ASN A 336 -16.95 3.67 -26.83
C ASN A 336 -17.04 4.41 -28.17
N ASP A 337 -18.21 4.48 -28.83
CA ASP A 337 -18.37 5.30 -30.04
C ASP A 337 -18.25 6.79 -29.66
N LYS A 338 -18.96 7.19 -28.59
CA LYS A 338 -18.87 8.56 -28.11
C LYS A 338 -17.50 8.89 -27.52
N ALA A 339 -16.86 7.95 -26.81
CA ALA A 339 -15.51 8.16 -26.30
C ALA A 339 -14.50 8.40 -27.43
N MET A 340 -14.56 7.61 -28.50
CA MET A 340 -13.66 7.76 -29.65
C MET A 340 -13.91 9.05 -30.44
N GLU A 341 -15.15 9.54 -30.50
CA GLU A 341 -15.45 10.85 -31.08
C GLU A 341 -14.71 11.97 -30.34
N VAL A 342 -14.77 11.97 -29.00
CA VAL A 342 -14.10 12.97 -28.14
C VAL A 342 -12.59 12.84 -28.24
N ILE A 343 -12.04 11.63 -28.07
CA ILE A 343 -10.60 11.37 -28.17
C ILE A 343 -10.07 11.81 -29.54
N GLY A 344 -10.80 11.50 -30.61
CA GLY A 344 -10.42 11.91 -31.96
C GLY A 344 -10.42 13.43 -32.14
N GLY A 345 -11.43 14.12 -31.60
CA GLY A 345 -11.48 15.59 -31.61
C GLY A 345 -10.25 16.22 -30.95
N GLU A 346 -9.90 15.75 -29.75
CA GLU A 346 -8.75 16.27 -28.98
C GLU A 346 -7.39 15.92 -29.61
N LEU A 347 -7.27 14.74 -30.22
CA LEU A 347 -6.02 14.27 -30.84
C LEU A 347 -5.92 14.57 -32.35
N GLY A 348 -6.89 15.29 -32.93
CA GLY A 348 -6.86 15.73 -34.32
C GLY A 348 -7.09 14.61 -35.36
N PHE A 349 -7.88 13.58 -35.04
CA PHE A 349 -8.25 12.52 -35.99
C PHE A 349 -9.73 12.13 -35.92
N VAL A 350 -10.22 11.46 -36.96
CA VAL A 350 -11.59 10.93 -36.96
C VAL A 350 -11.65 9.64 -36.15
N GLY A 351 -12.25 9.70 -34.96
CA GLY A 351 -12.30 8.58 -34.00
C GLY A 351 -12.79 7.25 -34.60
N SER A 352 -13.88 7.29 -35.38
CA SER A 352 -14.45 6.11 -36.04
C SER A 352 -13.50 5.45 -37.05
N ARG A 353 -12.59 6.20 -37.67
CA ARG A 353 -11.58 5.68 -38.61
C ARG A 353 -10.38 5.05 -37.92
N ARG A 354 -10.16 5.35 -36.64
CA ARG A 354 -9.05 4.83 -35.83
C ARG A 354 -9.49 3.82 -34.76
N ARG A 355 -10.77 3.44 -34.73
CA ARG A 355 -11.31 2.40 -33.83
C ARG A 355 -11.42 1.05 -34.54
N GLY A 356 -10.57 0.10 -34.17
CA GLY A 356 -10.75 -1.32 -34.43
C GLY A 356 -11.70 -1.97 -33.41
N ARG A 357 -12.53 -2.91 -33.85
CA ARG A 357 -13.38 -3.72 -32.97
C ARG A 357 -12.57 -4.88 -32.41
N CYS A 358 -12.75 -5.18 -31.13
CA CYS A 358 -12.06 -6.27 -30.45
C CYS A 358 -12.52 -7.61 -31.04
N PHE A 359 -11.62 -8.27 -31.77
CA PHE A 359 -11.90 -9.54 -32.44
C PHE A 359 -12.43 -10.61 -31.46
N GLY A 360 -11.83 -10.74 -30.28
CA GLY A 360 -12.28 -11.69 -29.26
C GLY A 360 -13.70 -11.38 -28.75
N HIS A 361 -14.06 -10.10 -28.64
CA HIS A 361 -15.42 -9.71 -28.27
C HIS A 361 -16.41 -10.01 -29.40
N THR A 362 -16.04 -9.74 -30.66
CA THR A 362 -16.85 -10.11 -31.83
C THR A 362 -17.10 -11.62 -31.89
N LEU A 363 -16.05 -12.44 -31.72
CA LEU A 363 -16.20 -13.91 -31.67
C LEU A 363 -17.11 -14.36 -30.53
N ASN A 364 -16.98 -13.77 -29.34
CA ASN A 364 -17.84 -14.07 -28.21
C ASN A 364 -19.30 -13.71 -28.51
N LEU A 365 -19.57 -12.55 -29.10
CA LEU A 365 -20.91 -12.15 -29.53
C LEU A 365 -21.48 -13.11 -30.59
N SER A 366 -20.67 -13.52 -31.57
CA SER A 366 -21.09 -14.51 -32.57
C SER A 366 -21.43 -15.85 -31.93
N ALA A 367 -20.58 -16.35 -31.01
CA ALA A 367 -20.84 -17.59 -30.29
C ALA A 367 -22.12 -17.50 -29.44
N LYS A 368 -22.29 -16.39 -28.70
CA LYS A 368 -23.49 -16.10 -27.91
C LYS A 368 -24.74 -16.09 -28.79
N ALA A 369 -24.71 -15.39 -29.94
CA ALA A 369 -25.83 -15.35 -30.87
C ALA A 369 -26.17 -16.74 -31.45
N LEU A 370 -25.16 -17.56 -31.78
CA LEU A 370 -25.37 -18.92 -32.28
C LEU A 370 -26.02 -19.84 -31.24
N LEU A 371 -25.55 -19.76 -29.99
CA LEU A 371 -26.00 -20.61 -28.89
C LEU A 371 -27.37 -20.20 -28.35
N PHE A 372 -27.58 -18.90 -28.16
CA PHE A 372 -28.73 -18.37 -27.41
C PHE A 372 -29.73 -17.58 -28.27
N GLY A 373 -29.38 -17.23 -29.51
CA GLY A 373 -30.20 -16.40 -30.39
C GLY A 373 -30.12 -14.91 -30.06
N HIS A 374 -31.18 -14.15 -30.35
CA HIS A 374 -31.28 -12.73 -29.98
C HIS A 374 -31.54 -12.53 -28.48
N ASN A 375 -31.05 -11.42 -27.92
CA ASN A 375 -31.17 -11.00 -26.52
C ASN A 375 -30.56 -11.99 -25.49
N VAL A 376 -29.28 -12.30 -25.66
CA VAL A 376 -28.53 -13.22 -24.78
C VAL A 376 -28.40 -12.66 -23.36
N GLU A 377 -28.24 -11.35 -23.22
CA GLU A 377 -28.12 -10.67 -21.91
C GLU A 377 -29.39 -10.87 -21.05
N ALA A 378 -30.57 -10.73 -21.66
CA ALA A 378 -31.85 -10.98 -20.99
C ALA A 378 -32.05 -12.46 -20.61
N PHE A 379 -31.37 -13.40 -21.29
CA PHE A 379 -31.39 -14.82 -20.94
C PHE A 379 -30.36 -15.15 -19.85
N GLU A 380 -29.18 -14.55 -19.89
CA GLU A 380 -28.15 -14.70 -18.85
C GLU A 380 -28.62 -14.12 -17.50
N GLU A 381 -29.38 -13.03 -17.49
CA GLU A 381 -30.02 -12.48 -16.28
C GLU A 381 -31.08 -13.40 -15.67
N GLN A 382 -31.70 -14.30 -16.46
CA GLN A 382 -32.69 -15.27 -15.99
C GLN A 382 -32.08 -16.51 -15.34
N LEU A 383 -30.76 -16.68 -15.46
CA LEU A 383 -30.04 -17.81 -14.90
C LEU A 383 -29.39 -17.38 -13.58
N SER A 384 -30.02 -17.73 -12.45
CA SER A 384 -29.42 -17.49 -11.14
C SER A 384 -28.21 -18.40 -10.97
N GLY A 385 -27.01 -17.85 -11.06
CA GLY A 385 -25.75 -18.59 -11.00
C GLY A 385 -25.40 -19.23 -9.64
N GLU A 386 -26.37 -19.46 -8.73
CA GLU A 386 -26.11 -19.84 -7.34
C GLU A 386 -26.82 -21.11 -6.83
N ALA A 387 -27.41 -21.95 -7.68
CA ALA A 387 -27.95 -23.25 -7.21
C ALA A 387 -27.89 -24.37 -8.26
N ALA A 388 -28.07 -25.62 -7.81
CA ALA A 388 -28.33 -26.75 -8.69
C ALA A 388 -29.49 -26.42 -9.63
N LEU A 389 -29.30 -26.64 -10.94
CA LEU A 389 -30.28 -26.31 -11.97
C LEU A 389 -31.68 -26.79 -11.58
N SER A 390 -32.56 -25.85 -11.26
CA SER A 390 -33.97 -26.14 -11.04
C SER A 390 -34.58 -26.73 -12.32
N GLU A 391 -35.69 -27.48 -12.19
CA GLU A 391 -36.38 -28.07 -13.34
C GLU A 391 -36.87 -27.01 -14.36
N ALA A 392 -37.13 -25.79 -13.87
CA ALA A 392 -37.45 -24.62 -14.68
C ALA A 392 -36.23 -24.14 -15.49
N GLU A 393 -35.06 -24.01 -14.87
CA GLU A 393 -33.80 -23.67 -15.56
C GLU A 393 -33.43 -24.75 -16.59
N HIS A 394 -33.57 -26.03 -16.23
CA HIS A 394 -33.30 -27.14 -17.15
C HIS A 394 -34.22 -27.14 -18.37
N THR A 395 -35.47 -26.73 -18.21
CA THR A 395 -36.43 -26.58 -19.33
C THR A 395 -36.10 -25.35 -20.18
N LEU A 396 -35.60 -24.27 -19.58
CA LEU A 396 -35.10 -23.09 -20.29
C LEU A 396 -33.89 -23.44 -21.17
N TRP A 397 -32.91 -24.19 -20.63
CA TRP A 397 -31.72 -24.67 -21.34
C TRP A 397 -32.04 -25.66 -22.48
N ARG A 398 -33.14 -26.41 -22.39
CA ARG A 398 -33.64 -27.24 -23.50
C ARG A 398 -34.25 -26.42 -24.63
N ARG A 399 -34.83 -25.25 -24.32
CA ARG A 399 -35.41 -24.33 -25.32
C ARG A 399 -34.38 -23.41 -25.98
N LYS A 400 -33.32 -23.03 -25.27
CA LYS A 400 -32.23 -22.15 -25.76
C LYS A 400 -30.88 -22.52 -25.14
N GLY A 401 -29.77 -22.21 -25.81
CA GLY A 401 -28.42 -22.50 -25.34
C GLY A 401 -27.84 -23.82 -25.89
N PRO A 402 -26.64 -24.21 -25.43
CA PRO A 402 -25.88 -25.34 -25.97
C PRO A 402 -26.65 -26.66 -25.90
N VAL A 403 -27.40 -26.89 -24.82
CA VAL A 403 -28.18 -28.13 -24.61
C VAL A 403 -29.31 -28.25 -25.63
N GLY A 404 -30.12 -27.19 -25.80
CA GLY A 404 -31.17 -27.16 -26.82
C GLY A 404 -30.62 -27.27 -28.26
N LYS A 405 -29.49 -26.61 -28.55
CA LYS A 405 -28.83 -26.69 -29.86
C LYS A 405 -28.31 -28.10 -30.16
N LEU A 406 -27.70 -28.75 -29.17
CA LEU A 406 -27.25 -30.13 -29.29
C LEU A 406 -28.43 -31.09 -29.46
N HIS A 407 -29.52 -30.89 -28.72
CA HIS A 407 -30.74 -31.68 -28.88
C HIS A 407 -31.30 -31.57 -30.30
N ASN A 408 -31.42 -30.36 -30.83
CA ASN A 408 -31.90 -30.13 -32.21
C ASN A 408 -30.98 -30.80 -33.24
N LEU A 409 -29.66 -30.66 -33.08
CA LEU A 409 -28.69 -31.31 -33.97
C LEU A 409 -28.84 -32.85 -33.93
N VAL A 410 -28.96 -33.44 -32.74
CA VAL A 410 -29.15 -34.89 -32.59
C VAL A 410 -30.48 -35.35 -33.21
N VAL A 411 -31.55 -34.57 -33.05
CA VAL A 411 -32.85 -34.85 -33.69
C VAL A 411 -32.71 -34.79 -35.21
N ASP A 412 -32.04 -33.77 -35.77
CA ASP A 412 -31.86 -33.63 -37.21
C ASP A 412 -30.96 -34.72 -37.80
N VAL A 413 -29.86 -35.09 -37.13
CA VAL A 413 -28.99 -36.20 -37.55
C VAL A 413 -29.75 -37.53 -37.54
N ARG A 414 -30.60 -37.76 -36.53
CA ARG A 414 -31.43 -38.97 -36.45
C ARG A 414 -32.52 -39.01 -37.53
N ARG A 415 -33.14 -37.86 -37.84
CA ARG A 415 -34.12 -37.74 -38.94
C ARG A 415 -33.48 -37.94 -40.31
N ALA A 416 -32.30 -37.38 -40.55
CA ALA A 416 -31.56 -37.55 -41.79
C ALA A 416 -31.07 -38.99 -42.03
N ARG A 417 -30.85 -39.76 -40.96
CA ARG A 417 -30.47 -41.19 -41.04
C ARG A 417 -31.64 -42.16 -41.13
N GLY A 418 -32.87 -41.72 -40.86
CA GLY A 418 -34.09 -42.53 -40.94
C GLY A 418 -34.91 -42.35 -42.22
N GLY A 419 -34.38 -41.64 -43.22
CA GLY A 419 -35.06 -41.32 -44.48
C GLY A 419 -34.61 -42.13 -45.70
N THR A 420 -33.82 -43.18 -45.50
CA THR A 420 -33.44 -44.15 -46.55
C THR A 420 -33.83 -45.55 -46.09
N GLU A 421 -35.11 -45.87 -46.21
CA GLU A 421 -35.61 -47.23 -46.40
C GLU A 421 -36.65 -47.24 -47.51
#